data_AF-A0A2V8FY92-F1
#
_entry.id   AF-A0A2V8FY92-F1
#
_cell.length_a   1.000
_cell.length_b   1.000
_cell.length_c   1.000
_cell.angle_alpha   90.00
_cell.angle_beta   90.00
_cell.angle_gamma   90.00
#
_symmetry.space_group_name_H-M   'P 1'
#
loop_
_entity.id
_entity.type
_entity.pdbx_description
1 polymer ?
#
loop_
_entity_poly.entity_id
_entity_poly.type
_entity_poly.pdbx_seq_one_letter_code
_entity_poly.pdbx_strand_id
1 'polypeptide(L)'
;MVAAAYALGTAAIAVVLMSTQVNAWQCDFLTGGGFIYVNGAKGTFAIGGGCKHDEYWGHLEYHDHGTGLNAHWTSVTAYQEWNSGTDDKGRLSGRRLICGTARTNQFGDVNFAVVATDNGEPGTNDEFDIQLKSSDGTIAYSTFGWDTSGGFPHKLGGDANGGGNIQLHKPNDSNTGSFGGSCPAL
;
A
#
# COMPACT_ATOMS: atom_id res chain seq x y z
N MET A 1 47.44 -29.89 59.59
CA MET A 1 46.40 -30.66 58.90
C MET A 1 45.38 -29.68 58.33
N VAL A 2 45.25 -29.66 56.99
CA VAL A 2 44.06 -29.33 56.16
C VAL A 2 43.26 -28.07 56.56
N ALA A 3 43.48 -26.91 55.92
CA ALA A 3 42.89 -26.39 54.67
C ALA A 3 41.43 -25.91 54.78
N ALA A 4 41.18 -24.66 54.35
CA ALA A 4 39.98 -24.28 53.60
C ALA A 4 40.17 -22.86 53.01
N ALA A 5 40.43 -22.81 51.70
CA ALA A 5 40.33 -21.58 50.92
C ALA A 5 38.85 -21.26 50.68
N TYR A 6 38.41 -20.05 50.99
CA TYR A 6 37.09 -19.56 50.60
C TYR A 6 37.20 -18.80 49.29
N ALA A 7 36.76 -19.44 48.21
CA ALA A 7 36.60 -18.79 46.91
C ALA A 7 35.34 -17.90 46.96
N LEU A 8 35.52 -16.60 46.75
CA LEU A 8 34.41 -15.66 46.52
C LEU A 8 33.88 -15.90 45.10
N GLY A 9 32.78 -16.64 44.98
CA GLY A 9 32.06 -16.82 43.73
C GLY A 9 31.27 -15.57 43.36
N THR A 10 31.73 -14.81 42.38
CA THR A 10 30.92 -13.78 41.74
C THR A 10 29.93 -14.45 40.78
N ALA A 11 28.66 -14.51 41.16
CA ALA A 11 27.60 -14.90 40.24
C ALA A 11 27.32 -13.74 39.27
N ALA A 12 27.84 -13.83 38.06
CA ALA A 12 27.44 -12.95 36.96
C ALA A 12 26.07 -13.42 36.45
N ILE A 13 25.02 -12.66 36.75
CA ILE A 13 23.71 -12.84 36.11
C ILE A 13 23.85 -12.32 34.68
N ALA A 14 23.94 -13.25 33.72
CA ALA A 14 23.81 -12.93 32.32
C ALA A 14 22.33 -12.63 32.03
N VAL A 15 21.97 -11.35 31.94
CA VAL A 15 20.70 -10.94 31.35
C VAL A 15 20.80 -11.25 29.86
N VAL A 16 20.24 -12.39 29.46
CA VAL A 16 20.00 -12.68 28.05
C VAL A 16 18.90 -11.73 27.60
N LEU A 17 19.29 -10.61 27.00
CA LEU A 17 18.39 -9.83 26.16
C LEU A 17 17.98 -10.77 25.03
N MET A 18 16.83 -11.42 25.17
CA MET A 18 16.16 -12.01 24.02
C MET A 18 15.85 -10.84 23.10
N SER A 19 16.72 -10.60 22.12
CA SER A 19 16.37 -9.81 20.96
C SER A 19 15.18 -10.53 20.34
N THR A 20 13.97 -10.08 20.67
CA THR A 20 12.85 -10.29 19.78
C THR A 20 13.33 -9.70 18.47
N GLN A 21 13.70 -10.56 17.54
CA GLN A 21 13.92 -10.18 16.17
C GLN A 21 12.57 -9.63 15.72
N VAL A 22 12.39 -8.33 15.92
CA VAL A 22 11.38 -7.56 15.23
C VAL A 22 11.73 -7.87 13.80
N ASN A 23 10.91 -8.67 13.13
CA ASN A 23 10.98 -8.72 11.69
C ASN A 23 10.63 -7.29 11.28
N ALA A 24 11.64 -6.43 11.15
CA ALA A 24 11.56 -5.32 10.24
C ALA A 24 11.38 -6.03 8.91
N TRP A 25 10.11 -6.20 8.52
CA TRP A 25 9.82 -6.66 7.18
C TRP A 25 10.60 -5.70 6.29
N GLN A 26 11.54 -6.25 5.52
CA GLN A 26 12.07 -5.53 4.39
C GLN A 26 10.84 -4.98 3.65
N CYS A 27 10.88 -3.73 3.24
CA CYS A 27 9.71 -3.14 2.62
C CYS A 27 9.32 -3.94 1.36
N ASP A 28 8.01 -4.14 1.18
CA ASP A 28 7.48 -4.85 0.02
C ASP A 28 7.12 -3.89 -1.12
N PHE A 29 6.47 -4.44 -2.14
CA PHE A 29 5.87 -3.66 -3.20
C PHE A 29 4.55 -4.29 -3.64
N LEU A 30 3.65 -3.44 -4.12
CA LEU A 30 2.35 -3.79 -4.64
C LEU A 30 2.26 -3.33 -6.08
N THR A 31 1.71 -4.19 -6.93
CA THR A 31 1.39 -3.87 -8.33
C THR A 31 -0.04 -4.26 -8.62
N GLY A 32 -0.70 -3.54 -9.52
CA GLY A 32 -2.00 -3.96 -9.96
C GLY A 32 -2.49 -3.17 -11.16
N GLY A 33 -3.59 -3.65 -11.72
CA GLY A 33 -4.25 -2.98 -12.82
C GLY A 33 -5.63 -3.58 -13.05
N GLY A 34 -6.50 -2.77 -13.63
CA GLY A 34 -7.89 -3.17 -13.79
C GLY A 34 -8.83 -2.00 -14.01
N PHE A 35 -10.08 -2.21 -13.62
CA PHE A 35 -11.10 -1.19 -13.56
C PHE A 35 -12.08 -1.46 -12.43
N ILE A 36 -12.57 -0.36 -11.87
CA ILE A 36 -13.72 -0.30 -10.98
C ILE A 36 -14.87 0.40 -11.71
N TYR A 37 -16.10 0.23 -11.22
CA TYR A 37 -17.23 1.05 -11.66
C TYR A 37 -17.42 2.21 -10.69
N VAL A 38 -17.42 3.43 -11.24
CA VAL A 38 -17.71 4.67 -10.52
C VAL A 38 -18.91 5.31 -11.20
N ASN A 39 -20.02 5.44 -10.49
CA ASN A 39 -21.25 6.05 -11.01
C ASN A 39 -21.72 5.44 -12.34
N GLY A 40 -21.57 4.11 -12.48
CA GLY A 40 -21.98 3.35 -13.67
C GLY A 40 -20.99 3.40 -14.85
N ALA A 41 -19.91 4.17 -14.76
CA ALA A 41 -18.84 4.22 -15.76
C ALA A 41 -17.57 3.53 -15.26
N LYS A 42 -16.68 3.14 -16.18
CA LYS A 42 -15.40 2.51 -15.80
C LYS A 42 -14.40 3.56 -15.32
N GLY A 43 -13.76 3.31 -14.19
CA GLY A 43 -12.49 3.91 -13.79
C GLY A 43 -11.38 2.89 -13.99
N THR A 44 -10.61 3.01 -15.07
CA THR A 44 -9.48 2.11 -15.35
C THR A 44 -8.23 2.60 -14.65
N PHE A 45 -7.35 1.67 -14.25
CA PHE A 45 -6.13 2.02 -13.53
C PHE A 45 -4.98 1.06 -13.79
N ALA A 46 -3.77 1.58 -13.59
CA ALA A 46 -2.55 0.82 -13.37
C ALA A 46 -1.81 1.45 -12.19
N ILE A 47 -1.38 0.64 -11.24
CA ILE A 47 -0.74 1.10 -10.00
C ILE A 47 0.48 0.24 -9.69
N GLY A 48 1.54 0.90 -9.25
CA GLY A 48 2.67 0.27 -8.60
C GLY A 48 3.16 1.15 -7.46
N GLY A 49 3.63 0.54 -6.38
CA GLY A 49 4.22 1.26 -5.25
C GLY A 49 5.09 0.34 -4.41
N GLY A 50 6.19 0.86 -3.90
CA GLY A 50 7.06 0.14 -2.98
C GLY A 50 8.19 1.01 -2.48
N CYS A 51 8.99 0.47 -1.55
CA CYS A 51 10.27 1.10 -1.22
C CYS A 51 11.33 0.70 -2.24
N LYS A 52 12.37 1.53 -2.36
CA LYS A 52 13.56 1.28 -3.17
C LYS A 52 14.73 2.11 -2.64
N HIS A 53 15.73 1.44 -2.07
CA HIS A 53 16.95 2.08 -1.55
C HIS A 53 16.66 3.26 -0.60
N ASP A 54 15.79 3.05 0.40
CA ASP A 54 15.36 4.07 1.37
C ASP A 54 14.54 5.24 0.78
N GLU A 55 14.17 5.16 -0.50
CA GLU A 55 13.19 6.01 -1.17
C GLU A 55 11.91 5.22 -1.51
N TYR A 56 10.96 5.86 -2.19
CA TYR A 56 9.76 5.22 -2.73
C TYR A 56 9.80 5.22 -4.25
N TRP A 57 9.24 4.17 -4.85
CA TRP A 57 9.02 4.08 -6.28
C TRP A 57 7.57 3.71 -6.55
N GLY A 58 7.13 3.93 -7.78
CA GLY A 58 5.82 3.47 -8.22
C GLY A 58 5.39 4.12 -9.51
N HIS A 59 4.12 3.95 -9.82
CA HIS A 59 3.43 4.67 -10.86
C HIS A 59 1.92 4.67 -10.58
N LEU A 60 1.21 5.64 -11.15
CA LEU A 60 -0.24 5.64 -11.23
C LEU A 60 -0.65 6.15 -12.61
N GLU A 61 -1.52 5.37 -13.25
CA GLU A 61 -2.40 5.82 -14.32
C GLU A 61 -3.83 5.60 -13.87
N TYR A 62 -4.69 6.60 -14.03
CA TYR A 62 -6.11 6.49 -13.76
C TYR A 62 -6.92 7.20 -14.84
N HIS A 63 -7.96 6.55 -15.35
CA HIS A 63 -8.90 7.14 -16.30
C HIS A 63 -10.34 6.80 -15.91
N ASP A 64 -11.09 7.81 -15.48
CA ASP A 64 -12.54 7.73 -15.29
C ASP A 64 -13.25 8.10 -16.60
N HIS A 65 -13.87 7.09 -17.22
CA HIS A 65 -14.57 7.23 -18.48
C HIS A 65 -15.93 7.94 -18.36
N GLY A 66 -16.49 8.08 -17.15
CA GLY A 66 -17.74 8.80 -16.91
C GLY A 66 -17.54 10.31 -16.87
N THR A 67 -16.43 10.76 -16.28
CA THR A 67 -16.07 12.18 -16.19
C THR A 67 -15.08 12.62 -17.25
N GLY A 68 -14.38 11.68 -17.90
CA GLY A 68 -13.27 11.95 -18.81
C GLY A 68 -11.98 12.40 -18.10
N LEU A 69 -11.86 12.14 -16.80
CA LEU A 69 -10.67 12.45 -16.00
C LEU A 69 -9.55 11.49 -16.35
N ASN A 70 -8.35 12.03 -16.56
CA ASN A 70 -7.10 11.28 -16.64
C ASN A 70 -6.16 11.82 -15.56
N ALA A 71 -5.53 10.94 -14.80
CA ALA A 71 -4.49 11.28 -13.83
C ALA A 71 -3.24 10.42 -14.06
N HIS A 72 -2.12 11.10 -14.27
CA HIS A 72 -0.80 10.50 -14.45
C HIS A 72 0.10 10.92 -13.30
N TRP A 73 0.72 9.97 -12.61
CA TRP A 73 1.64 10.27 -11.52
C TRP A 73 2.84 11.11 -11.98
N THR A 74 3.42 11.84 -11.04
CA THR A 74 4.69 12.57 -11.23
C THR A 74 5.71 12.23 -10.14
N SER A 75 5.26 11.78 -8.97
CA SER A 75 6.13 11.26 -7.91
C SER A 75 5.36 10.33 -6.98
N VAL A 76 6.09 9.50 -6.23
CA VAL A 76 5.56 8.73 -5.08
C VAL A 76 6.22 9.31 -3.83
N THR A 77 5.40 9.66 -2.84
CA THR A 77 5.83 10.33 -1.59
C THR A 77 5.58 9.49 -0.35
N ALA A 78 4.78 8.43 -0.47
CA ALA A 78 4.51 7.49 0.61
C ALA A 78 4.18 6.10 0.09
N TYR A 79 4.64 5.11 0.83
CA TYR A 79 4.24 3.72 0.71
C TYR A 79 4.04 3.18 2.13
N GLN A 80 2.80 2.90 2.51
CA GLN A 80 2.45 2.53 3.88
C GLN A 80 1.72 1.19 3.93
N GLU A 81 2.15 0.34 4.85
CA GLU A 81 1.44 -0.87 5.23
C GLU A 81 0.27 -0.52 6.14
N TRP A 82 -0.94 -0.96 5.76
CA TRP A 82 -2.11 -0.89 6.63
C TRP A 82 -2.44 -2.24 7.26
N ASN A 83 -2.25 -3.32 6.50
CA ASN A 83 -2.28 -4.69 7.02
C ASN A 83 -1.50 -5.63 6.09
N SER A 84 -1.16 -6.80 6.62
CA SER A 84 -0.59 -7.91 5.86
C SER A 84 -1.06 -9.25 6.41
N GLY A 85 -1.08 -10.23 5.51
CA GLY A 85 -1.42 -11.60 5.83
C GLY A 85 -0.96 -12.54 4.74
N THR A 86 -1.55 -13.72 4.75
CA THR A 86 -1.43 -14.68 3.67
C THR A 86 -2.78 -15.26 3.33
N ASP A 87 -3.00 -15.58 2.06
CA ASP A 87 -4.18 -16.33 1.64
C ASP A 87 -4.09 -17.82 2.00
N ASP A 88 -5.15 -18.58 1.68
CA ASP A 88 -5.27 -20.02 1.97
C ASP A 88 -4.16 -20.88 1.33
N LYS A 89 -3.40 -20.33 0.37
CA LYS A 89 -2.26 -21.00 -0.30
C LYS A 89 -0.91 -20.49 0.20
N GLY A 90 -0.89 -19.63 1.23
CA GLY A 90 0.33 -19.06 1.80
C GLY A 90 0.99 -17.98 0.95
N ARG A 91 0.27 -17.39 -0.02
CA ARG A 91 0.77 -16.22 -0.77
C ARG A 91 0.51 -14.96 0.05
N LEU A 92 1.39 -13.96 -0.07
CA LEU A 92 1.19 -12.69 0.63
C LEU A 92 -0.09 -12.03 0.15
N SER A 93 -0.76 -11.37 1.08
CA SER A 93 -1.94 -10.54 0.86
C SER A 93 -1.89 -9.35 1.80
N GLY A 94 -2.67 -8.32 1.51
CA GLY A 94 -2.75 -7.14 2.38
C GLY A 94 -3.04 -5.85 1.65
N ARG A 95 -3.03 -4.77 2.43
CA ARG A 95 -3.49 -3.44 2.04
C ARG A 95 -2.37 -2.43 2.11
N ARG A 96 -2.21 -1.65 1.04
CA ARG A 96 -1.21 -0.58 0.96
C ARG A 96 -1.88 0.75 0.65
N LEU A 97 -1.37 1.79 1.29
CA LEU A 97 -1.60 3.17 0.89
C LEU A 97 -0.38 3.65 0.09
N ILE A 98 -0.63 4.09 -1.14
CA ILE A 98 0.36 4.64 -2.05
C ILE A 98 -0.02 6.10 -2.29
N CYS A 99 0.89 7.03 -1.98
CA CYS A 99 0.62 8.46 -2.17
C CYS A 99 1.70 9.12 -3.00
N GLY A 100 1.36 10.26 -3.57
CA GLY A 100 2.29 11.03 -4.36
C GLY A 100 1.64 12.23 -5.02
N THR A 101 2.25 12.70 -6.08
CA THR A 101 1.73 13.79 -6.90
C THR A 101 1.34 13.27 -8.27
N ALA A 102 0.35 13.89 -8.91
CA ALA A 102 -0.11 13.56 -10.25
C ALA A 102 -0.47 14.83 -11.02
N ARG A 103 -0.45 14.73 -12.35
CA ARG A 103 -1.02 15.72 -13.26
C ARG A 103 -2.30 15.18 -13.85
N THR A 104 -3.31 16.02 -13.90
CA THR A 104 -4.62 15.69 -14.48
C THR A 104 -4.96 16.58 -15.67
N ASN A 105 -5.85 16.09 -16.54
CA ASN A 105 -6.39 16.89 -17.63
C ASN A 105 -7.49 17.88 -17.20
N GLN A 106 -8.04 17.77 -15.99
CA GLN A 106 -9.16 18.61 -15.51
C GLN A 106 -8.78 19.56 -14.36
N PHE A 107 -7.87 19.16 -13.48
CA PHE A 107 -7.56 19.87 -12.23
C PHE A 107 -6.10 20.37 -12.15
N GLY A 108 -5.29 20.09 -13.18
CA GLY A 108 -3.86 20.40 -13.15
C GLY A 108 -3.09 19.46 -12.21
N ASP A 109 -2.10 20.01 -11.50
CA ASP A 109 -1.26 19.25 -10.57
C ASP A 109 -2.00 19.04 -9.23
N VAL A 110 -2.04 17.79 -8.77
CA VAL A 110 -2.76 17.35 -7.57
C VAL A 110 -1.88 16.39 -6.74
N ASN A 111 -2.25 16.19 -5.48
CA ASN A 111 -1.79 15.06 -4.69
C ASN A 111 -2.74 13.88 -4.91
N PHE A 112 -2.21 12.65 -4.94
CA PHE A 112 -3.02 11.44 -4.96
C PHE A 112 -2.80 10.58 -3.71
N ALA A 113 -3.86 9.87 -3.33
CA ALA A 113 -3.83 8.76 -2.40
C ALA A 113 -4.56 7.59 -3.06
N VAL A 114 -3.89 6.46 -3.18
CA VAL A 114 -4.45 5.21 -3.66
C VAL A 114 -4.41 4.20 -2.55
N VAL A 115 -5.56 3.55 -2.32
CA VAL A 115 -5.65 2.41 -1.43
C VAL A 115 -5.91 1.17 -2.27
N ALA A 116 -4.96 0.24 -2.24
CA ALA A 116 -5.06 -1.02 -2.97
C ALA A 116 -4.94 -2.19 -2.00
N THR A 117 -5.83 -3.18 -2.15
CA THR A 117 -5.86 -4.39 -1.32
C THR A 117 -5.72 -5.61 -2.21
N ASP A 118 -4.71 -6.44 -1.94
CA ASP A 118 -4.62 -7.83 -2.40
C ASP A 118 -5.34 -8.71 -1.38
N ASN A 119 -6.44 -9.34 -1.78
CA ASN A 119 -7.24 -10.25 -0.96
C ASN A 119 -7.00 -11.73 -1.35
N GLY A 120 -5.91 -12.02 -2.08
CA GLY A 120 -5.53 -13.34 -2.53
C GLY A 120 -6.21 -13.76 -3.85
N GLU A 121 -5.70 -14.84 -4.45
CA GLU A 121 -6.25 -15.29 -5.75
C GLU A 121 -7.60 -16.00 -5.60
N PRO A 122 -8.55 -15.78 -6.54
CA PRO A 122 -8.35 -15.33 -7.93
C PRO A 122 -8.39 -13.81 -8.20
N GLY A 123 -8.13 -12.94 -7.21
CA GLY A 123 -8.02 -11.49 -7.40
C GLY A 123 -9.37 -10.77 -7.54
N THR A 124 -10.47 -11.53 -7.65
CA THR A 124 -11.82 -10.95 -7.81
C THR A 124 -12.31 -10.22 -6.56
N ASN A 125 -11.69 -10.45 -5.40
CA ASN A 125 -11.98 -9.73 -4.16
C ASN A 125 -10.99 -8.60 -3.91
N ASP A 126 -10.01 -8.39 -4.78
CA ASP A 126 -9.07 -7.29 -4.64
C ASP A 126 -9.79 -5.96 -4.76
N GLU A 127 -9.18 -4.92 -4.21
CA GLU A 127 -9.80 -3.62 -4.06
C GLU A 127 -8.89 -2.51 -4.55
N PHE A 128 -9.51 -1.48 -5.13
CA PHE A 128 -8.81 -0.28 -5.57
C PHE A 128 -9.68 0.94 -5.35
N ASP A 129 -9.11 1.98 -4.74
CA ASP A 129 -9.74 3.27 -4.58
C ASP A 129 -8.71 4.40 -4.70
N ILE A 130 -9.17 5.57 -5.15
CA ILE A 130 -8.33 6.76 -5.35
C ILE A 130 -8.99 8.04 -4.83
N GLN A 131 -8.19 8.92 -4.23
CA GLN A 131 -8.54 10.30 -3.93
C GLN A 131 -7.49 11.26 -4.51
N LEU A 132 -7.97 12.33 -5.14
CA LEU A 132 -7.16 13.44 -5.66
C LEU A 132 -7.50 14.72 -4.91
N LYS A 133 -6.48 15.42 -4.45
CA LYS A 133 -6.62 16.67 -3.69
C LYS A 133 -5.73 17.75 -4.29
N SER A 134 -6.29 18.92 -4.55
CA SER A 134 -5.56 20.10 -5.00
C SER A 134 -4.56 20.56 -3.92
N SER A 135 -3.59 21.41 -4.31
CA SER A 135 -2.56 21.91 -3.39
C SER A 135 -3.11 22.76 -2.24
N ASP A 136 -4.31 23.32 -2.38
CA ASP A 136 -5.04 24.06 -1.35
C ASP A 136 -5.80 23.17 -0.36
N GLY A 137 -5.76 21.84 -0.56
CA GLY A 137 -6.46 20.86 0.27
C GLY A 137 -7.88 20.53 -0.17
N THR A 138 -8.37 21.10 -1.28
CA THR A 138 -9.70 20.79 -1.82
C THR A 138 -9.70 19.40 -2.48
N ILE A 139 -10.68 18.56 -2.15
CA ILE A 139 -10.88 17.28 -2.83
C ILE A 139 -11.36 17.57 -4.26
N ALA A 140 -10.53 17.25 -5.24
CA ALA A 140 -10.83 17.44 -6.66
C ALA A 140 -11.59 16.24 -7.24
N TYR A 141 -11.27 15.04 -6.76
CA TYR A 141 -11.89 13.79 -7.18
C TYR A 141 -11.74 12.75 -6.06
N SER A 142 -12.73 11.89 -5.86
CA SER A 142 -12.59 10.78 -4.92
C SER A 142 -13.53 9.63 -5.26
N THR A 143 -13.01 8.42 -5.10
CA THR A 143 -13.82 7.19 -5.03
C THR A 143 -14.02 6.74 -3.59
N PHE A 144 -13.49 7.48 -2.60
CA PHE A 144 -13.65 7.18 -1.19
C PHE A 144 -15.05 7.63 -0.76
N GLY A 145 -16.06 6.80 -1.02
CA GLY A 145 -17.44 7.14 -0.71
C GLY A 145 -18.38 5.94 -0.84
N TRP A 146 -19.46 5.96 -0.08
CA TRP A 146 -20.56 5.00 -0.26
C TRP A 146 -21.53 5.43 -1.37
N ASP A 147 -21.53 6.72 -1.73
CA ASP A 147 -22.44 7.29 -2.74
C ASP A 147 -21.93 7.12 -4.18
N THR A 148 -20.65 6.80 -4.37
CA THR A 148 -20.12 6.34 -5.64
C THR A 148 -20.75 4.98 -5.91
N SER A 149 -21.50 4.87 -7.01
CA SER A 149 -22.25 3.65 -7.35
C SER A 149 -21.28 2.46 -7.48
N GLY A 150 -21.12 1.68 -6.41
CA GLY A 150 -20.07 0.68 -6.26
C GLY A 150 -19.66 0.42 -4.79
N GLY A 151 -19.84 1.42 -3.91
CA GLY A 151 -19.47 1.36 -2.50
C GLY A 151 -17.95 1.45 -2.28
N PHE A 152 -17.54 1.79 -1.05
CA PHE A 152 -16.15 1.75 -0.64
C PHE A 152 -15.91 0.56 0.32
N PRO A 153 -14.89 -0.28 0.09
CA PRO A 153 -13.95 -0.24 -1.04
C PRO A 153 -14.53 -0.82 -2.34
N HIS A 154 -14.04 -0.36 -3.51
CA HIS A 154 -14.46 -0.90 -4.80
C HIS A 154 -13.71 -2.20 -5.14
N LYS A 155 -14.45 -3.27 -5.41
CA LYS A 155 -13.89 -4.58 -5.77
C LYS A 155 -13.58 -4.72 -7.26
N LEU A 156 -12.52 -5.46 -7.58
CA LEU A 156 -12.09 -5.79 -8.95
C LEU A 156 -12.84 -7.00 -9.55
N GLY A 157 -13.96 -7.40 -8.96
CA GLY A 157 -14.76 -8.52 -9.43
C GLY A 157 -15.92 -8.86 -8.51
N GLY A 158 -16.42 -10.09 -8.62
CA GLY A 158 -17.61 -10.54 -7.91
C GLY A 158 -18.84 -9.73 -8.31
N ASP A 159 -19.67 -9.37 -7.33
CA ASP A 159 -20.93 -8.65 -7.54
C ASP A 159 -20.74 -7.19 -7.99
N ALA A 160 -19.51 -6.65 -7.90
CA ALA A 160 -19.19 -5.29 -8.33
C ALA A 160 -18.95 -5.15 -9.84
N ASN A 161 -18.90 -6.26 -10.58
CA ASN A 161 -18.62 -6.32 -12.03
C ASN A 161 -17.29 -5.67 -12.47
N GLY A 162 -16.41 -5.32 -11.53
CA GLY A 162 -15.05 -4.86 -11.80
C GLY A 162 -14.22 -5.92 -12.53
N GLY A 163 -12.98 -5.57 -12.85
CA GLY A 163 -12.03 -6.52 -13.41
C GLY A 163 -10.60 -6.09 -13.12
N GLY A 164 -9.68 -7.03 -12.93
CA GLY A 164 -8.29 -6.73 -12.67
C GLY A 164 -7.67 -7.67 -11.65
N ASN A 165 -6.49 -7.29 -11.18
CA ASN A 165 -5.78 -8.00 -10.12
C ASN A 165 -4.85 -7.03 -9.38
N ILE A 166 -4.76 -7.16 -8.06
CA ILE A 166 -3.76 -6.53 -7.21
C ILE A 166 -2.85 -7.63 -6.67
N GLN A 167 -1.55 -7.41 -6.68
CA GLN A 167 -0.56 -8.37 -6.22
C GLN A 167 0.39 -7.71 -5.25
N LEU A 168 0.40 -8.23 -4.02
CA LEU A 168 1.40 -7.93 -3.03
C LEU A 168 2.59 -8.89 -3.19
N HIS A 169 3.76 -8.31 -3.41
CA HIS A 169 4.97 -9.08 -3.66
C HIS A 169 5.85 -9.12 -2.43
N LYS A 170 6.63 -10.20 -2.31
CA LYS A 170 7.61 -10.31 -1.23
C LYS A 170 8.69 -9.23 -1.37
N PRO A 171 9.27 -8.80 -0.24
CA PRO A 171 10.47 -7.98 -0.27
C PRO A 171 11.60 -8.65 -1.05
N ASN A 172 12.47 -7.84 -1.64
CA ASN A 172 13.68 -8.29 -2.31
C ASN A 172 14.80 -7.24 -2.15
N ASP A 173 16.01 -7.57 -2.60
CA ASP A 173 17.19 -6.72 -2.44
C ASP A 173 17.06 -5.34 -3.10
N SER A 174 16.16 -5.18 -4.08
CA SER A 174 15.88 -3.89 -4.73
C SER A 174 14.80 -3.06 -4.03
N ASN A 175 14.07 -3.65 -3.07
CA ASN A 175 12.97 -3.00 -2.35
C ASN A 175 13.33 -2.73 -0.88
N THR A 176 14.58 -2.36 -0.64
CA THR A 176 15.07 -1.96 0.68
C THR A 176 14.47 -0.61 1.10
N GLY A 177 14.29 -0.43 2.41
CA GLY A 177 13.68 0.76 3.00
C GLY A 177 12.68 0.40 4.09
N SER A 178 11.89 1.39 4.51
CA SER A 178 10.82 1.24 5.50
C SER A 178 9.55 1.90 5.00
N PHE A 179 8.39 1.36 5.41
CA PHE A 179 7.11 2.02 5.17
C PHE A 179 7.08 3.41 5.79
N GLY A 180 6.37 4.34 5.15
CA GLY A 180 6.21 5.69 5.66
C GLY A 180 5.88 6.72 4.58
N GLY A 181 6.36 7.94 4.81
CA GLY A 181 6.17 9.07 3.89
C GLY A 181 4.94 9.91 4.23
N SER A 182 4.68 10.92 3.41
CA SER A 182 3.55 11.85 3.58
C SER A 182 2.47 11.61 2.54
N CYS A 183 1.22 11.70 2.97
CA CYS A 183 0.05 11.54 2.11
C CYS A 183 -0.87 12.77 2.17
N PRO A 184 -0.52 13.88 1.50
CA PRO A 184 -1.31 15.12 1.56
C PRO A 184 -2.72 14.99 0.99
N ALA A 185 -2.97 13.97 0.17
CA ALA A 185 -4.28 13.71 -0.40
C ALA A 185 -5.28 13.11 0.60
N LEU A 186 -4.85 12.65 1.78
CA LEU A 186 -5.74 12.27 2.89
C LEU A 186 -6.00 13.43 3.83
#